data_AF-A0A7S0FLD5-F1
#
_entry.id   AF-A0A7S0FLD5-F1
#
_cell.length_a   1.000
_cell.length_b   1.000
_cell.length_c   1.000
_cell.angle_alpha   90.00
_cell.angle_beta   90.00
_cell.angle_gamma   90.00
#
_symmetry.space_group_name_H-M   'P 1'
#
loop_
_entity.id
_entity.type
_entity.pdbx_description
1 polymer ?
#
loop_
_entity_poly.entity_id
_entity_poly.type
_entity_poly.pdbx_seq_one_letter_code
_entity_poly.pdbx_strand_id
1 'polypeptide(L)'
;VRPASALVSYNACVSACEKSGQWQLGLSLLREMQFLELLLDVVSCNAGISACEKVGKWQLGLLLLREMPLRTLVPNVISYSAGISACEKDGQWRFGLALLGSMPHRRLAPNLV
;
A
#
# COMPACT_ATOMS: atom_id res chain seq x y z
N VAL A 1 -3.19 -14.44 23.17
CA VAL A 1 -1.95 -13.72 22.85
C VAL A 1 -1.61 -14.02 21.39
N ARG A 2 -1.96 -13.14 20.45
CA ARG A 2 -1.60 -13.36 19.02
C ARG A 2 -0.09 -13.14 18.88
N PRO A 3 0.68 -14.09 18.33
CA PRO A 3 2.11 -14.00 18.40
C PRO A 3 2.62 -12.93 17.44
N ALA A 4 3.38 -11.96 17.96
CA ALA A 4 4.04 -10.93 17.17
C ALA A 4 4.91 -11.50 16.03
N SER A 5 5.35 -12.76 16.14
CA SER A 5 6.07 -13.48 15.09
C SER A 5 5.25 -13.68 13.82
N ALA A 6 3.92 -13.85 13.91
CA ALA A 6 3.08 -13.98 12.72
C ALA A 6 3.10 -12.69 11.90
N LEU A 7 2.96 -11.53 12.56
CA LEU A 7 2.99 -10.22 11.90
C LEU A 7 4.33 -10.00 11.16
N VAL A 8 5.46 -10.26 11.82
CA VAL A 8 6.78 -10.11 11.21
C VAL A 8 6.95 -11.02 9.99
N SER A 9 6.49 -12.27 10.08
CA SER A 9 6.53 -13.23 8.98
C SER A 9 5.65 -12.79 7.81
N TYR A 10 4.41 -12.34 8.07
CA TYR A 10 3.52 -11.84 7.02
C TYR A 10 4.10 -10.59 6.35
N ASN A 11 4.60 -9.61 7.12
CA ASN A 11 5.24 -8.42 6.56
C ASN A 11 6.41 -8.79 5.63
N ALA A 12 7.26 -9.73 6.06
CA ALA A 12 8.34 -10.25 5.24
C ALA A 12 7.83 -10.93 3.95
N CYS A 13 6.76 -11.72 4.05
CA CYS A 13 6.11 -12.33 2.88
C CYS A 13 5.53 -11.27 1.93
N VAL A 14 4.82 -10.25 2.42
CA VAL A 14 4.27 -9.17 1.59
C VAL A 14 5.40 -8.39 0.92
N SER A 15 6.48 -8.05 1.62
CA SER A 15 7.66 -7.41 1.02
C SER A 15 8.36 -8.30 -0.02
N ALA A 16 8.42 -9.62 0.21
CA ALA A 16 8.93 -10.56 -0.80
C ALA A 16 8.02 -10.64 -2.04
N CYS A 17 6.70 -10.60 -1.85
CA CYS A 17 5.72 -10.54 -2.94
C CYS A 17 5.88 -9.26 -3.77
N GLU A 18 6.10 -8.14 -3.10
CA GLU A 18 6.36 -6.85 -3.75
C GLU A 18 7.61 -6.92 -4.62
N LYS A 19 8.72 -7.48 -4.10
CA LYS A 19 9.98 -7.64 -4.86
C LYS A 19 9.89 -8.64 -6.01
N SER A 20 9.12 -9.72 -5.84
CA SER A 20 8.93 -10.76 -6.86
C SER A 20 7.83 -10.44 -7.87
N GLY A 21 7.12 -9.32 -7.72
CA GLY A 21 6.02 -8.94 -8.61
C GLY A 21 4.74 -9.77 -8.41
N GLN A 22 4.69 -10.62 -7.39
CA GLN A 22 3.53 -11.47 -7.06
C GLN A 22 2.46 -10.70 -6.29
N TRP A 23 1.90 -9.67 -6.91
CA TRP A 23 0.87 -8.80 -6.31
C TRP A 23 -0.37 -9.57 -5.82
N GLN A 24 -0.77 -10.63 -6.53
CA GLN A 24 -1.92 -11.47 -6.14
C GLN A 24 -1.68 -12.14 -4.78
N LEU A 25 -0.50 -12.72 -4.59
CA LEU A 25 -0.10 -13.37 -3.34
C LEU A 25 0.05 -12.33 -2.22
N GLY A 26 0.66 -11.18 -2.52
CA GLY A 26 0.79 -10.08 -1.55
C GLY A 26 -0.57 -9.59 -1.05
N LEU A 27 -1.55 -9.42 -1.96
CA LEU A 27 -2.91 -9.03 -1.60
C LEU A 27 -3.67 -10.12 -0.85
N SER A 28 -3.50 -11.39 -1.21
CA SER A 28 -4.14 -12.49 -0.49
C SER A 28 -3.62 -12.58 0.94
N LEU A 29 -2.31 -12.41 1.14
CA LEU A 29 -1.69 -12.36 2.46
C LEU A 29 -2.20 -11.16 3.27
N LEU A 30 -2.30 -9.98 2.66
CA LEU A 30 -2.89 -8.81 3.33
C LEU A 30 -4.33 -9.08 3.77
N ARG A 31 -5.14 -9.72 2.91
CA ARG A 31 -6.52 -10.08 3.24
C ARG A 31 -6.61 -11.14 4.34
N GLU A 32 -5.68 -12.09 4.34
CA GLU A 32 -5.56 -13.10 5.39
C GLU A 32 -5.19 -12.47 6.73
N MET A 33 -4.23 -11.53 6.75
CA MET A 33 -3.91 -10.74 7.94
C MET A 33 -5.13 -9.98 8.46
N GLN A 34 -5.98 -9.45 7.57
CA GLN A 34 -7.24 -8.82 7.97
C GLN A 34 -8.22 -9.81 8.59
N PHE A 35 -8.37 -11.00 7.99
CA PHE A 35 -9.26 -12.04 8.50
C PHE A 35 -8.80 -12.58 9.87
N LEU A 36 -7.49 -12.66 10.07
CA LEU A 36 -6.88 -13.04 11.34
C LEU A 36 -6.87 -11.89 12.35
N GLU A 37 -7.46 -10.74 12.04
CA GLU A 37 -7.46 -9.51 12.84
C GLU A 37 -6.04 -9.17 13.35
N LEU A 38 -5.05 -9.35 12.48
CA LEU A 38 -3.70 -8.87 12.70
C LEU A 38 -3.66 -7.38 12.34
N LEU A 39 -2.96 -6.60 13.17
CA LEU A 39 -2.76 -5.17 12.92
C LEU A 39 -1.85 -5.01 11.70
N LEU A 40 -2.45 -4.71 10.55
CA LEU A 40 -1.71 -4.20 9.41
C LEU A 40 -0.96 -2.94 9.80
N ASP A 41 0.27 -2.81 9.34
CA ASP A 41 1.07 -1.61 9.49
C ASP A 41 1.21 -0.85 8.16
N VAL A 42 1.75 0.36 8.24
CA VAL A 42 2.01 1.20 7.07
C VAL A 42 2.91 0.49 6.05
N VAL A 43 3.86 -0.33 6.52
CA VAL A 43 4.80 -1.05 5.66
C VAL A 43 4.08 -2.09 4.80
N SER A 44 3.19 -2.88 5.39
CA SER A 44 2.42 -3.91 4.70
C SER A 44 1.49 -3.30 3.66
N CYS A 45 0.77 -2.22 4.03
CA CYS A 45 -0.08 -1.49 3.09
C CYS A 45 0.75 -0.90 1.94
N ASN A 46 1.90 -0.29 2.23
CA ASN A 46 2.78 0.26 1.20
C ASN A 46 3.30 -0.81 0.25
N ALA A 47 3.74 -1.96 0.76
CA ALA A 47 4.18 -3.07 -0.08
C ALA A 47 3.04 -3.58 -0.99
N GLY A 48 1.80 -3.64 -0.48
CA GLY A 48 0.62 -3.96 -1.29
C GLY A 48 0.34 -2.94 -2.40
N ILE A 49 0.41 -1.64 -2.08
CA ILE A 49 0.20 -0.55 -3.05
C ILE A 49 1.31 -0.57 -4.11
N SER A 50 2.58 -0.72 -3.72
CA SER A 50 3.72 -0.82 -4.63
C SER A 50 3.65 -2.08 -5.51
N ALA A 51 3.15 -3.20 -5.00
CA ALA A 51 2.90 -4.37 -5.81
C ALA A 51 1.80 -4.11 -6.87
N CYS A 52 0.74 -3.38 -6.51
CA CYS A 52 -0.30 -2.94 -7.45
C CYS A 52 0.25 -1.97 -8.50
N GLU A 53 1.17 -1.08 -8.13
CA GLU A 53 1.86 -0.16 -9.03
C GLU A 53 2.67 -0.90 -10.11
N LYS A 54 3.40 -1.96 -9.74
CA LYS A 54 4.20 -2.74 -10.70
C LYS A 54 3.36 -3.42 -11.78
N VAL A 55 2.08 -3.68 -11.51
CA VAL A 55 1.18 -4.39 -12.44
C VAL A 55 0.06 -3.49 -12.99
N GLY A 56 0.14 -2.17 -12.75
CA GLY A 56 -0.85 -1.20 -13.26
C GLY A 56 -2.25 -1.37 -12.64
N LYS A 57 -2.38 -2.08 -11.51
CA LYS A 57 -3.65 -2.28 -10.81
C LYS A 57 -3.99 -1.10 -9.90
N TRP A 58 -4.12 0.08 -10.48
CA TRP A 58 -4.37 1.32 -9.74
C TRP A 58 -5.63 1.24 -8.87
N GLN A 59 -6.71 0.60 -9.30
CA GLN A 59 -7.94 0.49 -8.50
C GLN A 59 -7.69 -0.16 -7.13
N LEU A 60 -6.88 -1.22 -7.11
CA LEU A 60 -6.54 -1.95 -5.89
C LEU A 60 -5.57 -1.14 -5.01
N GLY A 61 -4.59 -0.46 -5.63
CA GLY A 61 -3.69 0.44 -4.92
C GLY A 61 -4.44 1.60 -4.24
N LEU A 62 -5.40 2.22 -4.93
CA LEU A 62 -6.21 3.31 -4.37
C LEU A 62 -7.16 2.82 -3.28
N LEU A 63 -7.72 1.62 -3.42
CA LEU A 63 -8.57 1.01 -2.41
C LEU A 63 -7.78 0.78 -1.11
N LEU A 64 -6.58 0.20 -1.20
CA LEU A 64 -5.69 0.04 -0.05
C LEU A 64 -5.33 1.38 0.59
N LEU A 65 -5.01 2.40 -0.20
CA LEU A 65 -4.67 3.73 0.30
C LEU A 65 -5.85 4.39 1.04
N ARG A 66 -7.09 4.16 0.57
CA ARG A 66 -8.31 4.63 1.24
C ARG A 66 -8.65 3.83 2.50
N GLU A 67 -8.25 2.58 2.57
CA GLU A 67 -8.45 1.75 3.77
C GLU A 67 -7.49 2.09 4.91
N MET A 68 -6.31 2.66 4.63
CA MET A 68 -5.32 2.98 5.66
C MET A 68 -5.88 3.89 6.77
N PRO A 69 -6.53 5.04 6.48
CA PRO A 69 -7.11 5.90 7.52
C PRO A 69 -8.21 5.22 8.33
N LEU A 70 -9.01 4.34 7.70
CA LEU A 70 -10.06 3.57 8.39
C LEU A 70 -9.47 2.62 9.43
N ARG A 71 -8.20 2.24 9.27
CA ARG A 71 -7.43 1.38 10.18
C ARG A 71 -6.55 2.20 11.13
N THR A 72 -6.80 3.49 11.27
CA THR A 72 -5.95 4.43 12.05
C THR A 72 -4.49 4.52 11.57
N LEU A 73 -4.21 4.05 10.35
CA LEU A 73 -2.90 4.16 9.71
C LEU A 73 -2.82 5.48 8.94
N VAL A 74 -1.69 6.17 9.04
CA VAL A 74 -1.43 7.41 8.31
C VAL A 74 -0.69 7.05 7.03
N PRO A 75 -1.31 7.20 5.84
CA PRO A 75 -0.60 7.03 4.57
C PRO A 75 0.53 8.06 4.48
N ASN A 76 1.68 7.64 3.98
CA ASN A 76 2.86 8.48 3.85
C ASN A 76 3.16 8.79 2.37
N VAL A 77 4.26 9.51 2.10
CA VAL A 77 4.69 9.84 0.74
C VAL A 77 4.74 8.61 -0.15
N ILE A 78 5.26 7.49 0.38
CA ILE A 78 5.43 6.24 -0.35
C ILE A 78 4.08 5.66 -0.76
N SER A 79 3.07 5.69 0.12
CA SER A 79 1.72 5.22 -0.19
C SER A 79 1.13 6.00 -1.37
N TYR A 80 1.16 7.34 -1.28
CA TYR A 80 0.61 8.22 -2.30
C TYR A 80 1.40 8.14 -3.61
N SER A 81 2.73 8.12 -3.55
CA SER A 81 3.57 8.02 -4.75
C SER A 81 3.32 6.72 -5.49
N ALA A 82 3.24 5.58 -4.79
CA ALA A 82 2.92 4.30 -5.40
C ALA A 82 1.50 4.29 -6.01
N GLY A 83 0.52 4.91 -5.35
CA GLY A 83 -0.83 5.07 -5.90
C GLY A 83 -0.87 5.94 -7.16
N ILE A 84 -0.13 7.05 -7.19
CA ILE A 84 -0.03 7.95 -8.33
C ILE A 84 0.69 7.27 -9.50
N SER A 85 1.83 6.62 -9.25
CA SER A 85 2.57 5.86 -10.26
C SER A 85 1.75 4.70 -10.83
N ALA A 86 0.92 4.04 -10.02
CA ALA A 86 -0.01 3.02 -10.50
C ALA A 86 -1.03 3.62 -11.47
N CYS A 87 -1.56 4.80 -11.17
CA CYS A 87 -2.49 5.53 -12.04
C CYS A 87 -1.81 5.97 -13.34
N GLU A 88 -0.56 6.46 -13.29
CA GLU A 88 0.20 6.85 -14.47
C GLU A 88 0.41 5.68 -15.43
N LYS A 89 0.83 4.51 -14.90
CA LYS A 89 1.08 3.30 -15.69
C LYS A 89 -0.15 2.77 -16.42
N ASP A 90 -1.34 2.94 -15.85
CA ASP A 90 -2.61 2.52 -16.48
C ASP A 90 -3.29 3.66 -17.28
N GLY A 91 -2.61 4.80 -17.48
CA GLY A 91 -3.14 5.95 -18.22
C GLY A 91 -4.21 6.76 -17.47
N GLN A 92 -4.41 6.49 -16.18
CA GLN A 92 -5.42 7.08 -15.31
C GLN A 92 -4.93 8.36 -14.60
N TRP A 93 -4.28 9.25 -15.35
CA TRP A 93 -3.68 10.48 -14.85
C TRP A 93 -4.65 11.37 -14.04
N ARG A 94 -5.95 11.34 -14.37
CA ARG A 94 -6.99 12.10 -13.65
C ARG A 94 -7.09 11.69 -12.18
N PHE A 95 -7.01 10.38 -11.92
CA PHE A 95 -7.02 9.85 -10.55
C PHE A 95 -5.70 10.13 -9.84
N GLY A 96 -4.57 10.06 -10.56
CA GLY A 96 -3.26 10.46 -10.04
C GLY A 96 -3.22 11.93 -9.58
N LEU A 97 -3.74 12.85 -10.40
CA LEU A 97 -3.86 14.26 -10.04
C LEU A 97 -4.81 14.50 -8.87
N ALA A 98 -5.94 13.80 -8.83
CA ALA A 98 -6.84 13.87 -7.68
C ALA A 98 -6.16 13.39 -6.39
N LEU A 99 -5.36 12.32 -6.46
CA LEU A 99 -4.57 11.85 -5.33
C LEU A 99 -3.54 12.90 -4.89
N LEU A 100 -2.82 13.50 -5.83
CA LEU A 100 -1.83 14.53 -5.56
C LEU A 100 -2.46 15.75 -4.87
N GLY A 101 -3.65 16.17 -5.31
CA GLY A 101 -4.42 17.25 -4.67
C GLY A 101 -4.99 16.87 -3.30
N SER A 102 -5.26 15.58 -3.06
CA SER A 102 -5.70 15.06 -1.75
C SER A 102 -4.55 14.85 -0.76
N MET A 103 -3.30 14.92 -1.24
CA MET A 103 -2.12 14.71 -0.43
C MET A 103 -2.00 15.86 0.58
N PRO A 104 -1.99 15.61 1.89
CA PRO A 104 -1.94 16.69 2.87
C PRO A 104 -0.63 17.46 2.75
N HIS A 105 -0.68 18.66 2.16
CA HIS A 105 0.45 19.57 1.91
C HIS A 105 1.27 19.99 3.15
N ARG A 106 0.93 19.52 4.36
CA ARG A 106 1.50 20.00 5.63
C ARG A 106 2.33 19.01 6.45
N ARG A 107 2.49 17.74 6.05
CA ARG A 107 3.30 16.78 6.85
C ARG A 107 4.17 15.81 6.05
N LEU A 108 4.12 15.87 4.74
CA LEU A 108 4.85 14.93 3.89
C LEU A 108 6.05 15.66 3.31
N ALA A 109 7.05 15.88 4.17
CA ALA A 109 8.38 16.25 3.70
C ALA A 109 8.81 15.17 2.69
N PRO A 110 9.17 15.53 1.45
CA PRO A 110 9.82 14.60 0.57
C PRO A 110 11.14 14.23 1.25
N ASN A 111 11.25 13.00 1.71
CA ASN A 111 12.55 12.50 2.13
C ASN A 111 13.39 12.41 0.86
N LEU A 112 14.28 13.40 0.70
CA LEU A 112 15.42 13.30 -0.20
C LEU A 112 16.14 11.99 0.11
N VAL A 113 16.23 11.12 -0.89
CA VAL A 113 17.33 10.16 -1.03
C VAL A 113 18.20 10.68 -2.16
#